data_AF-A0AAV7K4D1-F1
#
_entry.id   AF-A0AAV7K4D1-F1
#
_cell.length_a   1.000
_cell.length_b   1.000
_cell.length_c   1.000
_cell.angle_alpha   90.00
_cell.angle_beta   90.00
_cell.angle_gamma   90.00
#
_symmetry.space_group_name_H-M   'P 1'
#
loop_
_entity.id
_entity.type
_entity.pdbx_description
1 polymer ?
#
loop_
_entity_poly.entity_id
_entity_poly.type
_entity_poly.pdbx_seq_one_letter_code
_entity_poly.pdbx_strand_id
1 'polypeptide(L)'
;MDLPLTPEIGELVDYFERTYIGRTLASGYHVVATYPIHLWNNHIGTPLGLPYNQPVEAWHRSFNATVGCHHPTIWKFILSLKREQGLVEVRHTNYLVGKPPTKWRRSQQSEEALKTLVREYYSPDRSKMEFLQGVAHHFSLGAD
;
A
#
# COMPACT_ATOMS: atom_id res chain seq x y z
N MET A 1 -9.18 16.86 19.40
CA MET A 1 -10.13 17.73 18.68
C MET A 1 -11.38 16.89 18.48
N ASP A 2 -12.37 17.07 19.35
CA ASP A 2 -13.65 16.37 19.25
C ASP A 2 -14.50 17.12 18.22
N LEU A 3 -14.29 16.78 16.95
CA LEU A 3 -15.25 17.15 15.90
C LEU A 3 -16.57 16.44 16.24
N PRO A 4 -17.70 17.17 16.30
CA PRO A 4 -18.98 16.53 16.55
C PRO A 4 -19.23 15.51 15.44
N LEU A 5 -19.49 14.24 15.81
CA LEU A 5 -19.92 13.24 14.84
C LEU A 5 -21.24 13.71 14.24
N THR A 6 -21.18 14.30 13.05
CA THR A 6 -22.37 14.47 12.23
C THR A 6 -22.92 13.07 11.90
N PRO A 7 -24.23 12.94 11.61
CA PRO A 7 -24.80 11.66 11.21
C PRO A 7 -24.03 10.99 10.05
N GLU A 8 -23.50 11.80 9.12
CA GLU A 8 -22.70 11.29 7.99
C GLU A 8 -21.35 10.68 8.43
N ILE A 9 -20.68 11.30 9.42
CA ILE A 9 -19.44 10.76 9.99
C ILE A 9 -19.75 9.46 10.76
N GLY A 10 -20.88 9.41 11.47
CA GLY A 10 -21.34 8.21 12.17
C GLY A 10 -21.55 7.02 11.23
N GLU A 11 -22.24 7.23 10.10
CA GLU A 11 -22.44 6.19 9.09
C GLU A 11 -21.12 5.71 8.47
N LEU A 12 -20.20 6.63 8.19
CA LEU A 12 -18.88 6.30 7.66
C LEU A 12 -18.08 5.45 8.67
N VAL A 13 -18.08 5.83 9.94
CA VAL A 13 -17.40 5.07 11.01
C VAL A 13 -18.01 3.67 11.14
N ASP A 14 -19.33 3.55 11.19
CA ASP A 14 -20.00 2.24 11.28
C ASP A 14 -19.68 1.34 10.08
N TYR A 15 -19.61 1.91 8.87
CA TYR A 15 -19.17 1.19 7.69
C TYR A 15 -17.73 0.65 7.83
N PHE A 16 -16.78 1.47 8.29
CA PHE A 16 -15.39 1.05 8.46
C PHE A 16 -15.23 0.01 9.58
N GLU A 17 -15.94 0.18 10.71
CA GLU A 17 -15.94 -0.78 11.81
C GLU A 17 -16.50 -2.14 11.37
N ARG A 18 -17.60 -2.16 10.61
CA ARG A 18 -18.20 -3.41 10.14
C ARG A 18 -17.38 -4.08 9.04
N THR A 19 -16.77 -3.29 8.18
CA THR A 19 -16.13 -3.81 6.96
C THR A 19 -14.66 -4.17 7.19
N TYR A 20 -13.93 -3.38 7.96
CA TYR A 20 -12.46 -3.39 7.96
C TYR A 20 -11.81 -3.53 9.36
N ILE A 21 -12.38 -2.94 10.40
CA ILE A 21 -11.71 -2.84 11.73
C ILE A 21 -12.24 -3.90 12.71
N GLY A 22 -13.55 -4.15 12.73
CA GLY A 22 -14.26 -4.90 13.75
C GLY A 22 -14.80 -3.96 14.84
N ARG A 23 -15.75 -4.44 15.65
CA ARG A 23 -16.41 -3.63 16.70
C ARG A 23 -16.44 -4.35 18.04
N THR A 24 -16.29 -3.60 19.13
CA THR A 24 -16.51 -4.11 20.49
C THR A 24 -17.91 -3.74 20.92
N LEU A 25 -18.74 -4.75 21.20
CA LEU A 25 -20.08 -4.53 21.72
C LEU A 25 -20.01 -4.04 23.17
N ALA A 26 -21.07 -3.39 23.65
CA ALA A 26 -21.21 -3.00 25.05
C ALA A 26 -21.08 -4.19 26.03
N SER A 27 -21.33 -5.42 25.56
CA SER A 27 -21.10 -6.66 26.31
C SER A 27 -19.62 -7.05 26.45
N GLY A 28 -18.70 -6.30 25.84
CA GLY A 28 -17.28 -6.64 25.76
C GLY A 28 -16.93 -7.64 24.64
N TYR A 29 -17.91 -8.17 23.92
CA TYR A 29 -17.68 -9.10 22.82
C TYR A 29 -17.15 -8.37 21.58
N HIS A 30 -16.04 -8.85 21.02
CA HIS A 30 -15.47 -8.32 19.79
C HIS A 30 -16.02 -9.04 18.57
N VAL A 31 -16.70 -8.30 17.70
CA VAL A 31 -17.17 -8.77 16.39
C VAL A 31 -16.06 -8.55 15.36
N VAL A 32 -15.68 -9.62 14.68
CA VAL A 32 -14.68 -9.59 13.60
C VAL A 32 -15.25 -8.84 12.39
N ALA A 33 -14.41 -8.05 11.71
CA ALA A 33 -14.79 -7.36 10.49
C ALA A 33 -15.16 -8.32 9.35
N THR A 34 -15.90 -7.83 8.35
CA THR A 34 -16.21 -8.59 7.13
C THR A 34 -14.94 -8.95 6.35
N TYR A 35 -13.99 -8.01 6.28
CA TYR A 35 -12.67 -8.19 5.67
C TYR A 35 -11.61 -7.90 6.73
N PRO A 36 -11.34 -8.86 7.63
CA PRO A 36 -10.35 -8.67 8.69
C PRO A 36 -8.95 -8.44 8.10
N ILE A 37 -8.12 -7.73 8.86
CA ILE A 37 -6.83 -7.23 8.39
C ILE A 37 -5.93 -8.31 7.79
N HIS A 38 -6.00 -9.57 8.25
CA HIS A 38 -5.19 -10.67 7.71
C HIS A 38 -5.53 -11.08 6.27
N LEU A 39 -6.70 -10.68 5.76
CA LEU A 39 -7.09 -10.87 4.36
C LEU A 39 -6.59 -9.74 3.45
N TRP A 40 -6.05 -8.66 4.01
CA TRP A 40 -5.63 -7.52 3.21
C TRP A 40 -4.32 -7.85 2.52
N ASN A 41 -4.24 -7.52 1.23
CA ASN A 41 -3.05 -7.77 0.42
C ASN A 41 -1.77 -7.21 1.09
N ASN A 42 -1.85 -6.07 1.79
CA ASN A 42 -0.71 -5.42 2.45
C ASN A 42 -0.47 -5.84 3.92
N HIS A 43 -1.25 -6.78 4.46
CA HIS A 43 -1.16 -7.19 5.87
C HIS A 43 0.23 -7.68 6.29
N ILE A 44 0.89 -8.42 5.40
CA ILE A 44 2.18 -9.06 5.66
C ILE A 44 3.34 -8.07 5.49
N GLY A 45 3.14 -6.97 4.73
CA GLY A 45 4.24 -6.07 4.38
C GLY A 45 4.66 -5.11 5.50
N THR A 46 3.71 -4.69 6.34
CA THR A 46 3.91 -3.63 7.34
C THR A 46 4.87 -4.03 8.48
N PRO A 47 4.80 -5.25 9.06
CA PRO A 47 5.72 -5.67 10.12
C PRO A 47 7.08 -6.18 9.60
N LEU A 48 7.13 -6.68 8.36
CA LEU A 48 8.33 -7.32 7.77
C LEU A 48 9.20 -6.32 6.97
N GLY A 49 8.83 -5.05 6.92
CA GLY A 49 9.57 -4.03 6.18
C GLY A 49 9.56 -4.24 4.67
N LEU A 50 8.54 -4.92 4.14
CA LEU A 50 8.36 -5.06 2.70
C LEU A 50 7.86 -3.73 2.11
N PRO A 51 8.16 -3.44 0.83
CA PRO A 51 7.76 -2.19 0.20
C PRO A 51 6.23 -2.00 0.29
N TYR A 52 5.81 -0.81 0.73
CA TYR A 52 4.39 -0.44 0.88
C TYR A 52 3.63 -0.49 -0.45
N ASN A 53 4.33 -0.27 -1.57
CA ASN A 53 3.83 -0.50 -2.91
C ASN A 53 3.90 -2.01 -3.23
N GLN A 54 2.76 -2.67 -3.14
CA GLN A 54 2.56 -4.04 -3.60
C GLN A 54 3.29 -4.27 -4.95
N PRO A 55 4.23 -5.23 -5.04
CA PRO A 55 4.93 -5.53 -6.28
C PRO A 55 3.99 -5.81 -7.46
N VAL A 56 2.81 -6.35 -7.17
CA VAL A 56 1.74 -6.59 -8.16
C VAL A 56 1.18 -5.29 -8.71
N GLU A 57 0.86 -4.31 -7.85
CA GLU A 57 0.34 -3.01 -8.31
C GLU A 57 1.40 -2.19 -9.05
N ALA A 58 2.65 -2.25 -8.58
CA ALA A 58 3.78 -1.62 -9.26
C ALA A 58 4.01 -2.24 -10.64
N TRP A 59 3.96 -3.58 -10.73
CA TRP A 59 4.02 -4.29 -12.00
C TRP A 59 2.84 -3.93 -12.90
N HIS A 60 1.61 -3.92 -12.39
CA HIS A 60 0.42 -3.58 -13.16
C HIS A 60 0.46 -2.14 -13.69
N ARG A 61 0.96 -1.18 -12.90
CA ARG A 61 1.20 0.21 -13.36
C ARG A 61 2.23 0.27 -14.49
N SER A 62 3.35 -0.43 -14.34
CA SER A 62 4.38 -0.53 -15.38
C SER A 62 3.83 -1.19 -16.65
N PHE A 63 3.08 -2.28 -16.49
CA PHE A 63 2.45 -3.02 -17.59
C PHE A 63 1.45 -2.13 -18.34
N ASN A 64 0.58 -1.40 -17.63
CA ASN A 64 -0.35 -0.46 -18.23
C ASN A 64 0.37 0.66 -18.99
N ALA A 65 1.49 1.18 -18.48
CA ALA A 65 2.32 2.13 -19.20
C ALA A 65 2.90 1.52 -20.49
N THR A 66 3.35 0.26 -20.45
CA THR A 66 3.83 -0.48 -21.63
C THR A 66 2.74 -0.74 -22.67
N VAL A 67 1.51 -1.03 -22.24
CA VAL A 67 0.35 -1.17 -23.12
C VAL A 67 -0.03 0.17 -23.75
N GLY A 68 0.02 1.26 -22.97
CA GLY A 68 -0.16 2.62 -23.46
C GLY A 68 -1.55 2.93 -24.03
N CYS A 69 -2.58 2.19 -23.61
CA CYS A 69 -3.97 2.48 -23.96
C CYS A 69 -4.96 1.80 -22.98
N HIS A 70 -6.16 2.38 -22.84
CA HIS A 70 -7.20 1.86 -21.94
C HIS A 70 -7.92 0.61 -22.47
N HIS A 71 -8.07 0.50 -23.80
CA HIS A 71 -8.81 -0.59 -24.45
C HIS A 71 -7.94 -1.24 -25.54
N PRO A 72 -6.90 -2.02 -25.17
CA PRO A 72 -6.08 -2.71 -26.14
C PRO A 72 -6.90 -3.79 -26.88
N THR A 73 -6.63 -3.97 -28.17
CA THR A 73 -7.08 -5.18 -28.86
C THR A 73 -6.40 -6.40 -28.24
N ILE A 74 -7.01 -7.58 -28.39
CA ILE A 74 -6.42 -8.84 -27.89
C ILE A 74 -4.99 -9.04 -28.43
N TRP A 75 -4.74 -8.65 -29.68
CA TRP A 75 -3.40 -8.73 -30.28
C TRP A 75 -2.40 -7.77 -29.64
N LYS A 76 -2.79 -6.52 -29.41
CA LYS A 76 -1.92 -5.55 -28.73
C LYS A 76 -1.59 -6.03 -27.32
N PHE A 77 -2.59 -6.53 -26.60
CA PHE A 77 -2.42 -7.09 -25.26
C PHE A 77 -1.43 -8.27 -25.24
N ILE A 78 -1.59 -9.25 -26.14
CA ILE A 78 -0.68 -10.40 -26.26
C ILE A 78 0.76 -9.95 -26.57
N LEU A 79 0.93 -8.99 -27.49
CA LEU A 79 2.26 -8.46 -27.82
C LEU A 79 2.90 -7.73 -26.64
N SER A 80 2.13 -6.95 -25.89
CA SER A 80 2.60 -6.31 -24.65
C SER A 80 2.99 -7.34 -23.59
N LEU A 81 2.23 -8.43 -23.42
CA LEU A 81 2.60 -9.53 -22.51
C LEU A 81 3.93 -10.19 -22.90
N LYS A 82 4.11 -10.51 -24.19
CA LYS A 82 5.38 -11.08 -24.69
C LYS A 82 6.57 -10.15 -24.43
N ARG A 83 6.39 -8.85 -24.65
CA ARG A 83 7.42 -7.84 -24.35
C ARG A 83 7.76 -7.81 -22.86
N GLU A 84 6.75 -7.80 -22.00
CA GLU A 84 6.93 -7.75 -20.54
C GLU A 84 7.60 -9.01 -20.01
N GLN A 85 7.27 -10.18 -20.54
CA GLN A 85 7.99 -11.41 -20.25
C GLN A 85 9.49 -11.27 -20.56
N GLY A 86 9.86 -10.77 -21.74
CA GLY A 86 11.27 -10.53 -22.09
C GLY A 86 11.96 -9.54 -21.14
N LEU A 87 11.27 -8.47 -20.72
CA LEU A 87 11.81 -7.51 -19.74
C LEU A 87 12.02 -8.13 -18.35
N VAL A 88 11.15 -9.06 -17.94
CA VAL A 88 11.27 -9.78 -16.68
C VAL A 88 12.42 -10.77 -16.74
N GLU A 89 12.56 -11.53 -17.83
CA GLU A 89 13.67 -12.46 -18.05
C GLU A 89 15.02 -11.75 -18.00
N VAL A 90 15.15 -10.60 -18.69
CA VAL A 90 16.38 -9.78 -18.62
C VAL A 90 16.67 -9.29 -17.20
N ARG A 91 15.64 -8.81 -16.47
CA ARG A 91 15.79 -8.40 -15.05
C ARG A 91 16.23 -9.57 -14.18
N HIS A 92 15.67 -10.75 -14.40
CA HIS A 92 16.03 -11.98 -13.67
C HIS A 92 17.47 -12.40 -13.96
N THR A 93 17.88 -12.44 -15.23
CA THR A 93 19.28 -12.72 -15.61
C THR A 93 20.22 -11.71 -14.96
N ASN A 94 19.96 -10.41 -15.07
CA ASN A 94 20.76 -9.38 -14.44
C ASN A 94 20.90 -9.59 -12.93
N TYR A 95 19.80 -9.94 -12.26
CA TYR A 95 19.82 -10.27 -10.83
C TYR A 95 20.74 -11.48 -10.55
N LEU A 96 20.65 -12.56 -11.33
CA LEU A 96 21.51 -13.74 -11.19
C LEU A 96 23.00 -13.41 -11.39
N VAL A 97 23.35 -12.46 -12.27
CA VAL A 97 24.75 -12.02 -12.46
C VAL A 97 25.16 -10.90 -11.47
N GLY A 98 24.39 -10.70 -10.40
CA GLY A 98 24.72 -9.72 -9.35
C GLY A 98 24.51 -8.26 -9.75
N LYS A 99 23.70 -7.98 -10.78
CA LYS A 99 23.32 -6.63 -11.23
C LYS A 99 21.85 -6.33 -10.90
N PRO A 100 21.49 -6.13 -9.62
CA PRO A 100 20.11 -5.83 -9.25
C PRO A 100 19.66 -4.49 -9.85
N PRO A 101 18.35 -4.31 -10.11
CA PRO A 101 17.82 -3.05 -10.61
C PRO A 101 18.04 -1.92 -9.60
N THR A 102 18.56 -0.79 -10.06
CA THR A 102 18.77 0.40 -9.24
C THR A 102 17.44 1.07 -8.92
N LYS A 103 17.06 1.14 -7.63
CA LYS A 103 15.92 1.96 -7.20
C LYS A 103 16.28 3.45 -7.29
N TRP A 104 15.32 4.29 -7.65
CA TRP A 104 15.50 5.74 -7.60
C TRP A 104 15.73 6.22 -6.16
N ARG A 105 16.72 7.10 -5.94
CA ARG A 105 17.07 7.61 -4.60
C ARG A 105 15.87 8.16 -3.83
N ARG A 106 15.01 8.95 -4.50
CA ARG A 106 13.79 9.52 -3.89
C ARG A 106 12.82 8.43 -3.40
N SER A 107 12.64 7.36 -4.18
CA SER A 107 11.78 6.24 -3.78
C SER A 107 12.35 5.46 -2.60
N GLN A 108 13.69 5.31 -2.53
CA GLN A 108 14.34 4.67 -1.39
C GLN A 108 14.18 5.51 -0.11
N GLN A 109 14.41 6.82 -0.20
CA GLN A 109 14.25 7.73 0.93
C GLN A 109 12.81 7.76 1.44
N SER A 110 11.84 7.76 0.53
CA SER A 110 10.41 7.69 0.89
C SER A 110 10.06 6.38 1.60
N GLU A 111 10.54 5.24 1.08
CA GLU A 111 10.35 3.93 1.69
C GLU A 111 10.96 3.85 3.11
N GLU A 112 12.18 4.36 3.28
CA GLU A 112 12.86 4.38 4.60
C GLU A 112 12.18 5.32 5.60
N ALA A 113 11.69 6.48 5.15
CA ALA A 113 10.92 7.39 6.00
C ALA A 113 9.62 6.74 6.50
N LEU A 114 8.88 6.06 5.62
CA LEU A 114 7.67 5.32 6.00
C LEU A 114 7.97 4.16 6.95
N LYS A 115 9.05 3.39 6.71
CA LYS A 115 9.49 2.34 7.64
C LYS A 115 9.81 2.90 9.02
N THR A 116 10.43 4.07 9.09
CA THR A 116 10.75 4.75 10.34
C THR A 116 9.49 5.13 11.10
N LEU A 117 8.52 5.77 10.42
CA LEU A 117 7.21 6.09 11.01
C LEU A 117 6.48 4.84 11.53
N VAL A 118 6.51 3.73 10.79
CA VAL A 118 5.87 2.47 11.21
C VAL A 118 6.57 1.84 12.42
N ARG A 119 7.90 1.91 12.51
CA ARG A 119 8.61 1.43 13.71
C ARG A 119 8.21 2.25 14.95
N GLU A 120 8.13 3.56 14.79
CA GLU A 120 7.75 4.48 15.87
C GLU A 120 6.28 4.38 16.27
N TYR A 121 5.41 3.80 15.44
CA TYR A 121 4.01 3.54 15.79
C TYR A 121 3.88 2.66 17.05
N TYR A 122 4.84 1.75 17.26
CA TYR A 122 4.87 0.87 18.43
C TYR A 122 5.60 1.47 19.63
N SER A 123 6.20 2.65 19.49
CA SER A 123 6.91 3.33 20.58
C SER A 123 5.91 3.95 21.57
N PRO A 124 6.16 3.87 22.89
CA PRO A 124 5.29 4.47 23.89
C PRO A 124 5.30 6.01 23.85
N ASP A 125 6.34 6.60 23.26
CA ASP A 125 6.58 8.05 23.26
C ASP A 125 5.85 8.82 22.15
N ARG A 126 5.16 8.12 21.22
CA ARG A 126 4.46 8.74 20.09
C ARG A 126 2.98 8.38 20.10
N SER A 127 2.12 9.38 20.03
CA SER A 127 0.68 9.16 19.89
C SER A 127 0.33 8.64 18.50
N LYS A 128 -0.74 7.83 18.41
CA LYS A 128 -1.29 7.37 17.12
C LYS A 128 -1.66 8.55 16.20
N MET A 129 -2.04 9.69 16.79
CA MET A 129 -2.37 10.90 16.04
C MET A 129 -1.12 11.50 15.37
N GLU A 130 -0.01 11.62 16.09
CA GLU A 130 1.26 12.11 15.53
C GLU A 130 1.80 11.17 14.44
N PHE A 131 1.55 9.86 14.56
CA PHE A 131 1.83 8.91 13.48
C PHE A 131 1.01 9.22 12.22
N LEU A 132 -0.32 9.33 12.35
CA LEU A 132 -1.21 9.62 11.22
C LEU A 132 -0.89 10.96 10.55
N GLN A 133 -0.56 11.99 11.34
CA GLN A 133 -0.11 13.29 10.83
C GLN A 133 1.21 13.16 10.05
N GLY A 134 2.17 12.38 10.57
CA GLY A 134 3.44 12.12 9.89
C GLY A 134 3.25 11.41 8.54
N VAL A 135 2.35 10.42 8.48
CA VAL A 135 2.01 9.71 7.24
C VAL A 135 1.31 10.65 6.25
N ALA A 136 0.34 11.44 6.70
CA ALA A 136 -0.36 12.40 5.85
C ALA A 136 0.62 13.41 5.22
N HIS A 137 1.50 14.00 6.04
CA HIS A 137 2.50 14.95 5.56
C HIS A 137 3.47 14.31 4.55
N HIS A 138 3.87 13.05 4.77
CA HIS A 138 4.72 12.30 3.85
C HIS A 138 4.12 12.20 2.45
N PHE A 139 2.81 11.92 2.34
CA PHE A 139 2.13 11.82 1.05
C PHE A 139 1.81 13.19 0.43
N SER A 140 1.47 14.19 1.25
CA SER A 140 1.18 15.55 0.76
C SER A 140 2.41 16.24 0.14
N LEU A 141 3.62 15.98 0.68
CA LEU A 141 4.87 16.52 0.12
C LEU A 141 5.31 15.85 -1.19
N GLY A 142 4.69 14.74 -1.59
CA GLY A 142 5.02 14.00 -2.81
C GLY A 142 4.13 14.31 -4.01
N ALA A 143 3.17 15.24 -3.85
CA ALA A 143 2.16 15.57 -4.86
C ALA A 143 2.55 16.73 -5.81
N ASP A 144 3.74 17.31 -5.63
CA ASP A 144 4.35 18.34 -6.49
C ASP A 144 5.44 17.75 -7.42
#